data_AF-A0A836S175-F1
#
_entry.id   AF-A0A836S175-F1
#
_cell.length_a   1.000
_cell.length_b   1.000
_cell.length_c   1.000
_cell.angle_alpha   90.00
_cell.angle_beta   90.00
_cell.angle_gamma   90.00
#
_symmetry.space_group_name_H-M   'P 1'
#
loop_
_entity.id
_entity.type
_entity.pdbx_description
1 polymer ?
#
loop_
_entity_poly.entity_id
_entity_poly.type
_entity_poly.pdbx_seq_one_letter_code
_entity_poly.pdbx_strand_id
1 'polypeptide(L)'
;MKWFWQLWRLIHINYVFLRHGLDEFIFVLKWFRPLKFFYHLAPWNWFRKHRSSRAERVRFALEDLGPIFIKFGQMLSTRRDLLPPDYAVELAKLQDDVPPFSGEQSKAIVEKALGKSVEEVFA
;
A
#
# COMPACT_ATOMS: atom_id res chain seq x y z
N MET A 1 -0.34 -27.02 2.69
CA MET A 1 -1.29 -26.23 1.86
C MET A 1 -0.84 -24.77 1.72
N LYS A 2 0.35 -24.49 1.16
CA LYS A 2 0.85 -23.10 0.96
C LYS A 2 0.06 -22.34 -0.12
N TRP A 3 -0.50 -23.06 -1.08
CA TRP A 3 -1.25 -22.50 -2.21
C TRP A 3 -2.55 -21.79 -1.80
N PHE A 4 -3.25 -22.28 -0.77
CA PHE A 4 -4.47 -21.65 -0.27
C PHE A 4 -4.20 -20.25 0.30
N TRP A 5 -3.14 -20.10 1.09
CA TRP A 5 -2.71 -18.80 1.64
C TRP A 5 -2.25 -17.83 0.55
N GLN A 6 -1.55 -18.35 -0.49
CA GLN A 6 -1.17 -17.55 -1.64
C GLN A 6 -2.39 -17.04 -2.40
N LEU A 7 -3.42 -17.88 -2.59
CA LEU A 7 -4.65 -17.50 -3.26
C LEU A 7 -5.42 -16.44 -2.45
N TRP A 8 -5.57 -16.62 -1.14
CA TRP A 8 -6.15 -15.62 -0.26
C TRP A 8 -5.39 -14.29 -0.29
N ARG A 9 -4.06 -14.34 -0.31
CA ARG A 9 -3.24 -13.15 -0.43
C ARG A 9 -3.48 -12.44 -1.75
N LEU A 10 -3.58 -13.17 -2.86
CA LEU A 10 -3.89 -12.59 -4.17
C LEU A 10 -5.28 -11.95 -4.21
N ILE A 11 -6.28 -12.60 -3.61
CA ILE A 11 -7.64 -12.05 -3.48
C ILE A 11 -7.60 -10.76 -2.65
N HIS A 12 -6.88 -10.76 -1.52
CA HIS A 12 -6.72 -9.58 -0.67
C HIS A 12 -6.03 -8.43 -1.41
N ILE A 13 -4.95 -8.70 -2.14
CA ILE A 13 -4.27 -7.69 -2.95
C ILE A 13 -5.24 -7.08 -3.96
N ASN A 14 -5.96 -7.92 -4.72
CA ASN A 14 -6.95 -7.43 -5.68
C ASN A 14 -8.07 -6.63 -5.01
N TYR A 15 -8.53 -7.04 -3.84
CA TYR A 15 -9.52 -6.32 -3.06
C TYR A 15 -9.03 -4.92 -2.66
N VAL A 16 -7.80 -4.77 -2.18
CA VAL A 16 -7.23 -3.46 -1.83
C VAL A 16 -7.09 -2.56 -3.06
N PHE A 17 -6.61 -3.11 -4.17
CA PHE A 17 -6.52 -2.38 -5.45
C PHE A 17 -7.89 -1.87 -5.92
N LEU A 18 -8.92 -2.72 -5.86
CA LEU A 18 -10.28 -2.34 -6.17
C LEU A 18 -10.76 -1.27 -5.21
N ARG A 19 -10.62 -1.44 -3.90
CA ARG A 19 -11.08 -0.48 -2.87
C ARG A 19 -10.53 0.93 -3.08
N HIS A 20 -9.29 1.06 -3.52
CA HIS A 20 -8.63 2.34 -3.83
C HIS A 20 -8.83 2.83 -5.28
N GLY A 21 -9.64 2.15 -6.08
CA GLY A 21 -9.93 2.55 -7.46
C GLY A 21 -8.68 2.54 -8.35
N LEU A 22 -7.74 1.63 -8.08
CA LEU A 22 -6.53 1.44 -8.88
C LEU A 22 -6.75 0.49 -10.07
N ASP A 23 -7.91 -0.14 -10.16
CA ASP A 23 -8.34 -0.90 -11.32
C ASP A 23 -8.38 -0.04 -12.61
N GLU A 24 -8.54 1.29 -12.49
CA GLU A 24 -8.44 2.25 -13.58
C GLU A 24 -7.09 2.17 -14.33
N PHE A 25 -5.98 1.84 -13.63
CA PHE A 25 -4.65 1.73 -14.25
C PHE A 25 -4.52 0.54 -15.18
N ILE A 26 -5.28 -0.54 -14.95
CA ILE A 26 -5.26 -1.74 -15.80
C ILE A 26 -5.76 -1.38 -17.21
N PHE A 27 -6.69 -0.43 -17.31
CA PHE A 27 -7.24 0.02 -18.59
C PHE A 27 -6.34 1.01 -19.36
N VAL A 28 -5.24 1.47 -18.76
CA VAL A 28 -4.21 2.26 -19.46
C VAL A 28 -3.39 1.37 -20.40
N LEU A 29 -3.21 0.09 -20.05
CA LEU A 29 -2.56 -0.90 -20.91
C LEU A 29 -3.48 -1.21 -22.11
N LYS A 30 -3.00 -0.94 -23.32
CA LYS A 30 -3.76 -1.08 -24.58
C LYS A 30 -4.45 -2.44 -24.74
N TRP A 31 -3.87 -3.49 -24.18
CA TRP A 31 -4.36 -4.87 -24.23
C TRP A 31 -5.74 -5.04 -23.57
N PHE A 32 -6.05 -4.26 -22.53
CA PHE A 32 -7.27 -4.42 -21.73
C PHE A 32 -8.38 -3.42 -22.05
N ARG A 33 -8.26 -2.67 -23.16
CA ARG A 33 -9.25 -1.67 -23.60
C ARG A 33 -10.68 -2.22 -23.79
N PRO A 34 -10.95 -3.40 -24.37
CA PRO A 34 -12.33 -3.87 -24.53
C PRO A 34 -13.00 -4.19 -23.18
N LEU A 35 -12.23 -4.58 -22.16
CA LEU A 35 -12.76 -4.82 -20.81
C LEU A 35 -13.23 -3.52 -20.13
N LYS A 36 -12.72 -2.35 -20.56
CA LYS A 36 -13.12 -1.03 -20.05
C LYS A 36 -14.61 -0.74 -20.29
N PHE A 37 -15.16 -1.24 -21.41
CA PHE A 37 -16.58 -1.07 -21.74
C PHE A 37 -17.47 -1.76 -20.71
N PHE A 38 -17.19 -3.03 -20.42
CA PHE A 38 -17.90 -3.80 -19.38
C PHE A 38 -17.73 -3.21 -17.99
N TYR A 39 -16.53 -2.68 -17.68
CA TYR A 39 -16.25 -2.02 -16.41
C TYR A 39 -17.08 -0.73 -16.22
N HIS A 40 -17.25 0.09 -17.27
CA HIS A 40 -18.04 1.31 -17.18
C HIS A 40 -19.55 1.03 -17.03
N LEU A 41 -20.02 -0.12 -17.53
CA LEU A 41 -21.40 -0.57 -17.37
C LEU A 41 -21.70 -1.16 -15.98
N ALA A 42 -20.67 -1.44 -15.16
CA ALA A 42 -20.88 -1.97 -13.83
C ALA A 42 -21.48 -0.88 -12.91
N PRO A 43 -22.67 -1.10 -12.32
CA PRO A 43 -23.39 -0.08 -11.54
C PRO A 43 -22.62 0.40 -10.30
N TRP A 44 -21.68 -0.41 -9.81
CA TRP A 44 -20.79 -0.07 -8.72
C TRP A 44 -19.87 1.13 -9.03
N ASN A 45 -19.52 1.38 -10.29
CA ASN A 45 -18.64 2.48 -10.65
C ASN A 45 -19.34 3.85 -10.63
N TRP A 46 -20.68 3.87 -10.71
CA TRP A 46 -21.48 5.11 -10.69
C TRP A 46 -21.50 5.80 -9.32
N PHE A 47 -21.34 5.03 -8.24
CA PHE A 47 -21.38 5.53 -6.86
C PHE A 47 -19.99 5.82 -6.27
N ARG A 48 -18.92 5.61 -7.05
CA ARG A 48 -17.52 5.73 -6.61
C ARG A 48 -17.03 7.17 -6.70
N LYS A 49 -17.41 8.00 -5.74
CA LYS A 49 -16.87 9.36 -5.60
C LYS A 49 -15.58 9.30 -4.77
N HIS A 50 -14.44 9.21 -5.44
CA HIS A 50 -13.13 9.29 -4.78
C HIS A 50 -12.84 10.74 -4.39
N ARG A 51 -12.69 11.02 -3.09
CA ARG A 51 -12.34 12.35 -2.58
C ARG A 51 -10.84 12.66 -2.70
N SER A 52 -10.01 11.65 -2.88
CA SER A 52 -8.54 11.76 -2.92
C SER A 52 -8.00 11.67 -4.35
N SER A 53 -6.86 12.34 -4.58
CA SER A 53 -6.11 12.29 -5.84
C SER A 53 -5.65 10.87 -6.16
N ARG A 54 -5.34 10.61 -7.44
CA ARG A 54 -4.84 9.29 -7.87
C ARG A 54 -3.54 8.89 -7.17
N ALA A 55 -2.63 9.84 -6.97
CA ALA A 55 -1.36 9.61 -6.29
C ALA A 55 -1.57 9.21 -4.81
N GLU A 56 -2.48 9.89 -4.09
CA GLU A 56 -2.83 9.54 -2.72
C GLU A 56 -3.43 8.12 -2.62
N ARG A 57 -4.30 7.74 -3.57
CA ARG A 57 -4.89 6.39 -3.58
C ARG A 57 -3.85 5.30 -3.78
N VAL A 58 -2.80 5.56 -4.56
CA VAL A 58 -1.67 4.62 -4.68
C VAL A 58 -0.94 4.51 -3.35
N ARG A 59 -0.65 5.64 -2.68
CA ARG A 59 -0.01 5.62 -1.36
C ARG A 59 -0.83 4.82 -0.35
N PHE A 60 -2.12 5.10 -0.21
CA PHE A 60 -3.00 4.40 0.73
C PHE A 60 -3.13 2.90 0.41
N ALA A 61 -3.15 2.52 -0.87
CA ALA A 61 -3.15 1.11 -1.24
C ALA A 61 -1.86 0.41 -0.79
N LEU A 62 -0.69 1.04 -0.94
CA LEU A 62 0.58 0.46 -0.48
C LEU A 62 0.66 0.35 1.04
N GLU A 63 0.09 1.31 1.78
CA GLU A 63 -0.05 1.26 3.23
C GLU A 63 -0.95 0.10 3.67
N ASP A 64 -2.15 -0.03 3.08
CA ASP A 64 -3.12 -1.09 3.38
C ASP A 64 -2.58 -2.50 3.05
N LEU A 65 -1.76 -2.63 2.00
CA LEU A 65 -1.12 -3.89 1.62
C LEU A 65 0.04 -4.28 2.55
N GLY A 66 0.50 -3.34 3.38
CA GLY A 66 1.43 -3.59 4.46
C GLY A 66 2.92 -3.45 4.11
N PRO A 67 3.82 -3.92 5.01
CA PRO A 67 5.23 -3.50 5.04
C PRO A 67 6.03 -3.75 3.76
N ILE A 68 5.73 -4.82 3.03
CA ILE A 68 6.43 -5.14 1.77
C ILE A 68 6.11 -4.09 0.70
N PHE A 69 4.84 -3.68 0.62
CA PHE A 69 4.37 -2.69 -0.36
C PHE A 69 4.77 -1.28 0.05
N ILE A 70 4.84 -0.97 1.35
CA ILE A 70 5.45 0.27 1.86
C ILE A 70 6.90 0.38 1.38
N LYS A 71 7.72 -0.66 1.59
CA LYS A 71 9.12 -0.68 1.12
C LYS A 71 9.25 -0.52 -0.39
N PHE A 72 8.34 -1.14 -1.14
CA PHE A 72 8.28 -0.96 -2.59
C PHE A 72 7.98 0.50 -2.98
N GLY A 73 7.01 1.14 -2.32
CA GLY A 73 6.69 2.55 -2.51
C GLY A 73 7.86 3.47 -2.15
N GLN A 74 8.54 3.20 -1.04
CA GLN A 74 9.75 3.91 -0.63
C GLN A 74 10.84 3.81 -1.72
N MET A 75 11.13 2.61 -2.22
CA MET A 75 12.11 2.43 -3.31
C MET A 75 11.70 3.19 -4.57
N LEU A 76 10.43 3.11 -4.99
CA LEU A 76 9.92 3.86 -6.14
C LEU A 76 10.01 5.38 -5.97
N SER A 77 9.77 5.90 -4.76
CA SER A 77 9.80 7.34 -4.49
C SER A 77 11.19 7.97 -4.68
N THR A 78 12.25 7.16 -4.61
CA THR A 78 13.63 7.58 -4.93
C THR A 78 13.87 7.72 -6.44
N ARG A 79 13.03 7.08 -7.28
CA ARG A 79 13.12 7.07 -8.74
C ARG A 79 12.13 8.03 -9.37
N ARG A 80 12.28 9.32 -9.08
CA ARG A 80 11.41 10.40 -9.58
C ARG A 80 11.41 10.52 -11.11
N ASP A 81 12.44 10.00 -11.77
CA ASP A 81 12.55 9.90 -13.22
C ASP A 81 11.52 8.95 -13.85
N LEU A 82 11.01 7.98 -13.08
CA LEU A 82 10.05 6.96 -13.54
C LEU A 82 8.59 7.31 -13.20
N LEU A 83 8.36 8.33 -12.38
CA LEU A 83 7.06 8.65 -11.81
C LEU A 83 6.61 10.05 -12.21
N PRO A 84 5.31 10.26 -12.46
CA PRO A 84 4.77 11.60 -12.52
C PRO A 84 5.01 12.36 -11.19
N PRO A 85 5.24 13.69 -11.22
CA PRO A 85 5.66 14.44 -10.04
C PRO A 85 4.74 14.29 -8.82
N ASP A 86 3.42 14.21 -9.03
CA ASP A 86 2.42 14.01 -7.99
C ASP A 86 2.58 12.66 -7.27
N TYR A 87 2.93 11.60 -7.99
CA TYR A 87 3.17 10.27 -7.40
C TYR A 87 4.46 10.25 -6.60
N ALA A 88 5.52 10.90 -7.09
CA ALA A 88 6.79 10.99 -6.36
C ALA A 88 6.62 11.72 -5.03
N VAL A 89 5.84 12.82 -5.01
CA VAL A 89 5.54 13.58 -3.79
C VAL A 89 4.74 12.76 -2.80
N GLU A 90 3.69 12.07 -3.24
CA GLU A 90 2.88 11.24 -2.34
C GLU A 90 3.67 10.03 -1.82
N LEU A 91 4.37 9.30 -2.67
CA LEU A 91 5.13 8.12 -2.23
C LEU A 91 6.30 8.47 -1.31
N ALA A 92 6.85 9.69 -1.37
CA ALA A 92 7.87 10.14 -0.42
C ALA A 92 7.36 10.16 1.03
N LYS A 93 6.06 10.37 1.26
CA LYS A 93 5.44 10.34 2.59
C LYS A 93 5.52 8.96 3.26
N LEU A 94 5.73 7.90 2.49
CA LEU A 94 5.93 6.54 3.02
C LEU A 94 7.26 6.36 3.74
N GLN A 95 8.20 7.30 3.60
CA GLN A 95 9.52 7.20 4.24
C GLN A 95 9.45 7.66 5.70
N ASP A 96 9.04 8.90 5.93
CA ASP A 96 9.27 9.58 7.21
C ASP A 96 8.00 9.79 8.07
N ASP A 97 6.81 9.52 7.52
CA ASP A 97 5.51 9.80 8.16
C ASP A 97 4.71 8.51 8.46
N VAL A 98 5.39 7.45 8.91
CA VAL A 98 4.68 6.23 9.37
C VAL A 98 4.08 6.46 10.77
N PRO A 99 2.80 6.09 10.99
CA PRO A 99 2.16 6.23 12.28
C PRO A 99 2.98 5.56 13.40
N PRO A 100 3.18 6.23 14.54
CA PRO A 100 3.89 5.61 15.66
C PRO A 100 3.10 4.41 16.19
N PHE A 101 3.82 3.37 16.59
CA PHE A 101 3.26 2.24 17.34
C PHE A 101 3.56 2.39 18.83
N SER A 102 2.92 1.59 19.69
CA SER A 102 3.00 1.83 21.13
C SER A 102 4.43 1.64 21.68
N GLY A 103 4.83 2.55 22.57
CA GLY A 103 6.12 2.46 23.26
C GLY A 103 6.26 1.19 24.10
N GLU A 104 5.16 0.71 24.68
CA GLU A 104 5.12 -0.56 25.41
C GLU A 104 5.42 -1.76 24.51
N GLN A 105 4.82 -1.80 23.31
CA GLN A 105 5.12 -2.84 22.33
C GLN A 105 6.58 -2.76 21.88
N SER A 106 7.12 -1.54 21.71
CA SER A 106 8.53 -1.34 21.40
C SER A 106 9.44 -1.92 22.49
N LYS A 107 9.21 -1.56 23.75
CA LYS A 107 9.97 -2.06 24.90
C LYS A 107 9.92 -3.58 24.98
N ALA A 108 8.73 -4.18 24.92
CA ALA A 108 8.57 -5.62 25.00
C ALA A 108 9.33 -6.39 23.90
N ILE A 109 9.38 -5.84 22.67
CA ILE A 109 10.16 -6.42 21.57
C ILE A 109 11.66 -6.36 21.85
N VAL A 110 12.14 -5.21 22.34
CA VAL A 110 13.55 -4.97 22.65
C VAL A 110 14.01 -5.86 23.81
N GLU A 111 13.25 -5.91 24.91
CA GLU A 111 13.55 -6.75 26.07
C GLU A 111 13.56 -8.23 25.71
N LYS A 112 12.60 -8.67 24.89
CA LYS A 112 12.57 -10.05 24.37
C LYS A 112 13.82 -10.36 23.53
N ALA A 113 14.31 -9.41 22.74
CA ALA A 113 15.51 -9.60 21.92
C ALA A 113 16.80 -9.59 22.75
N LEU A 114 16.84 -8.82 23.84
CA LEU A 114 18.02 -8.66 24.70
C LEU A 114 18.06 -9.65 25.88
N GLY A 115 16.92 -10.24 26.24
CA GLY A 115 16.77 -11.13 27.40
C GLY A 115 16.88 -10.42 28.76
N LYS A 116 16.84 -9.09 28.77
CA LYS A 116 17.01 -8.20 29.93
C LYS A 116 16.09 -6.98 29.78
N SER A 117 15.79 -6.28 30.87
CA SER A 117 15.00 -5.05 30.78
C SER A 117 15.77 -3.96 30.05
N VAL A 118 15.05 -3.05 29.39
CA VAL A 118 15.69 -1.92 28.68
C VAL A 118 16.46 -1.05 29.67
N GLU A 119 15.91 -0.88 30.88
CA GLU A 119 16.52 -0.11 31.96
C GLU A 119 17.83 -0.74 32.47
N GLU A 120 18.01 -2.06 32.39
CA GLU A 120 19.27 -2.72 32.78
C GLU A 120 20.36 -2.55 31.71
N VAL A 121 20.00 -2.56 30.44
CA VAL A 121 20.95 -2.58 29.31
C VAL A 121 21.43 -1.17 28.92
N PHE A 122 20.59 -0.15 29.10
CA PHE A 122 20.85 1.21 28.63
C PHE A 122 20.92 2.26 29.76
N ALA A 123 21.12 1.83 31.01
CA ALA A 123 21.37 2.71 32.16
C ALA A 123 22.72 3.46 32.08
#